data_AF-A0A6H9FVK2-F1
#
_entry.id   AF-A0A6H9FVK2-F1
#
_cell.length_a   1.000
_cell.length_b   1.000
_cell.length_c   1.000
_cell.angle_alpha   90.00
_cell.angle_beta   90.00
_cell.angle_gamma   90.00
#
_symmetry.space_group_name_H-M   'P 1'
#
loop_
_entity.id
_entity.type
_entity.pdbx_description
1 polymer ?
#
loop_
_entity_poly.entity_id
_entity_poly.type
_entity_poly.pdbx_seq_one_letter_code
_entity_poly.pdbx_strand_id
1 'polypeptide(L)'
;MSLNLVHLVGRAGRDPETKYFESGSVKCTLTLAVNRRSKNSDQPDWFDLEIWGKTAEVAANYVKKGGLIGIKGSLKMDTWNDKNTGLARSKPVILVDQLDLLGSKRDSEAYSEREF
;
A
#
# COMPACT_ATOMS: atom_id res chain seq x y z
N MET A 1 -24.61 13.26 -2.38
CA MET A 1 -23.22 13.23 -1.87
C MET A 1 -22.82 11.78 -1.75
N SER A 2 -21.73 11.36 -2.41
CA SER A 2 -21.15 10.03 -2.23
C SER A 2 -19.94 10.14 -1.29
N LEU A 3 -19.84 9.23 -0.32
CA LEU A 3 -18.73 9.16 0.64
C LEU A 3 -17.94 7.88 0.37
N ASN A 4 -16.66 8.05 0.04
CA ASN A 4 -15.72 6.94 -0.11
C ASN A 4 -14.41 7.37 0.56
N LEU A 5 -14.11 6.76 1.69
CA LEU A 5 -13.05 7.19 2.57
C LEU A 5 -12.48 5.97 3.28
N VAL A 6 -11.18 5.77 3.12
CA VAL A 6 -10.43 4.65 3.71
C VAL A 6 -9.29 5.24 4.53
N HIS A 7 -9.22 4.85 5.80
CA HIS A 7 -8.11 5.16 6.70
C HIS A 7 -7.60 3.86 7.27
N LEU A 8 -6.32 3.57 7.07
CA LEU A 8 -5.68 2.35 7.55
C LEU A 8 -4.33 2.67 8.14
N VAL A 9 -3.96 1.90 9.16
CA VAL A 9 -2.61 1.86 9.72
C VAL A 9 -2.16 0.41 9.68
N GLY A 10 -1.00 0.17 9.08
CA GLY A 10 -0.51 -1.18 8.88
C GLY A 10 0.96 -1.21 8.52
N ARG A 11 1.45 -2.40 8.22
CA ARG A 11 2.85 -2.61 7.81
C ARG A 11 2.95 -2.91 6.33
N ALA A 12 3.94 -2.33 5.66
CA ALA A 12 4.23 -2.65 4.27
C ALA A 12 4.66 -4.12 4.15
N GLY A 13 3.97 -4.90 3.31
CA GLY A 13 4.27 -6.33 3.12
C GLY A 13 5.54 -6.59 2.31
N ARG A 14 5.91 -5.64 1.47
CA ARG A 14 7.04 -5.68 0.56
C ARG A 14 7.59 -4.27 0.37
N ASP A 15 8.77 -4.18 -0.23
CA ASP A 15 9.29 -2.90 -0.66
C ASP A 15 8.40 -2.27 -1.75
N PRO A 16 8.31 -0.94 -1.81
CA PRO A 16 7.43 -0.27 -2.77
C PRO A 16 7.91 -0.44 -4.21
N GLU A 17 7.01 -0.87 -5.09
CA GLU A 17 7.27 -1.00 -6.52
C GLU A 17 6.94 0.32 -7.22
N THR A 18 7.95 0.97 -7.79
CA THR A 18 7.80 2.29 -8.44
C THR A 18 7.87 2.16 -9.96
N LYS A 19 6.94 2.81 -10.65
CA LYS A 19 6.90 2.90 -12.11
C LYS A 19 6.83 4.36 -12.56
N TYR A 20 7.76 4.73 -13.41
CA TYR A 20 7.80 6.03 -14.09
C TYR A 20 7.11 5.88 -15.45
N PHE A 21 6.24 6.83 -15.77
CA PHE A 21 5.54 6.88 -17.05
C PHE A 21 6.14 7.99 -17.93
N GLU A 22 6.04 7.82 -19.25
CA GLU A 22 6.51 8.81 -20.24
C GLU A 22 5.82 10.18 -20.08
N SER A 23 4.63 10.21 -19.48
CA SER A 23 3.91 11.43 -19.14
C SER A 23 4.56 12.25 -18.01
N GLY A 24 5.64 11.76 -17.40
CA GLY A 24 6.24 12.33 -16.19
C GLY A 24 5.52 11.94 -14.89
N SER A 25 4.45 11.14 -14.98
CA SER A 25 3.73 10.65 -13.79
C SER A 25 4.51 9.51 -13.13
N VAL A 26 4.51 9.50 -11.79
CA VAL A 26 5.08 8.42 -10.98
C VAL A 26 3.95 7.66 -10.31
N LYS A 27 4.00 6.32 -10.39
CA LYS A 27 3.13 5.41 -9.63
C LYS A 27 3.96 4.58 -8.69
N CYS A 28 3.49 4.44 -7.46
CA CYS A 28 4.02 3.50 -6.49
C CYS A 28 2.93 2.53 -6.07
N THR A 29 3.24 1.25 -6.04
CA THR A 29 2.34 0.18 -5.59
C THR A 29 2.97 -0.61 -4.46
N LEU A 30 2.20 -0.89 -3.41
CA LEU A 30 2.64 -1.74 -2.30
C LEU A 30 1.44 -2.40 -1.62
N THR A 31 1.72 -3.43 -0.83
CA THR A 31 0.72 -4.13 -0.02
C THR A 31 0.79 -3.69 1.44
N LEU A 32 -0.36 -3.51 2.08
CA LEU A 32 -0.48 -3.14 3.48
C LEU A 32 -1.12 -4.27 4.27
N ALA A 33 -0.41 -4.77 5.27
CA ALA A 33 -0.93 -5.70 6.28
C ALA A 33 -1.55 -4.90 7.43
N VAL A 34 -2.86 -5.09 7.67
CA VAL A 34 -3.60 -4.46 8.76
C VAL A 34 -4.09 -5.54 9.72
N ASN A 35 -3.69 -5.43 10.98
CA ASN A 35 -4.10 -6.38 12.01
C ASN A 35 -5.54 -6.10 12.44
N ARG A 36 -6.36 -7.16 12.51
CA ARG A 36 -7.71 -7.08 13.08
C ARG A 36 -7.63 -6.97 14.60
N ARG A 37 -8.55 -6.21 15.21
CA ARG A 37 -8.61 -6.01 16.68
C ARG A 37 -9.05 -7.27 17.46
N SER A 38 -9.48 -8.34 16.79
CA SER A 38 -10.01 -9.54 17.45
C SER A 38 -8.90 -10.42 18.03
N LYS A 39 -9.12 -10.95 19.24
CA LYS A 39 -8.17 -11.79 19.99
C LYS A 39 -7.80 -13.13 19.31
N ASN A 40 -8.53 -13.56 18.28
CA ASN A 40 -8.35 -14.86 17.63
C ASN A 40 -7.94 -14.77 16.15
N SER A 41 -7.52 -13.59 15.68
CA SER A 41 -7.12 -13.38 14.28
C SER A 41 -5.61 -13.24 14.18
N ASP A 42 -4.91 -14.37 14.05
CA ASP A 42 -3.46 -14.38 13.81
C ASP A 42 -3.09 -13.90 12.40
N GLN A 43 -4.07 -13.69 11.52
CA GLN A 43 -3.84 -13.28 10.14
C GLN A 43 -4.25 -11.81 9.91
N PRO A 44 -3.36 -10.98 9.32
CA PRO A 44 -3.69 -9.63 8.90
C PRO A 44 -4.56 -9.63 7.64
N ASP A 45 -5.36 -8.57 7.48
CA ASP A 45 -5.97 -8.25 6.20
C ASP A 45 -4.95 -7.57 5.30
N TRP A 46 -4.96 -7.94 4.02
CA TRP A 46 -4.05 -7.42 3.02
C TRP A 46 -4.78 -6.47 2.08
N PHE A 47 -4.22 -5.28 1.89
CA PHE A 47 -4.75 -4.27 0.99
C PHE A 47 -3.71 -3.87 -0.04
N ASP A 48 -4.13 -3.79 -1.31
CA ASP A 48 -3.32 -3.22 -2.37
C ASP A 48 -3.47 -1.69 -2.38
N LEU A 49 -2.33 -1.00 -2.31
CA LEU A 49 -2.27 0.46 -2.38
C LEU A 49 -1.77 0.90 -3.75
N GLU A 50 -2.44 1.92 -4.29
CA GLU A 50 -2.05 2.64 -5.49
C GLU A 50 -1.80 4.10 -5.12
N ILE A 51 -0.56 4.55 -5.31
CA ILE A 51 -0.10 5.89 -4.92
C ILE A 51 0.46 6.59 -6.15
N TRP A 52 0.18 7.88 -6.32
CA TRP A 52 0.62 8.66 -7.48
C TRP A 52 1.37 9.93 -7.09
N GLY A 53 2.17 10.45 -8.02
CA GLY A 53 2.81 11.76 -7.93
C GLY A 53 3.80 11.87 -6.77
N LYS A 54 3.79 13.01 -6.07
CA LYS A 54 4.72 13.28 -4.96
C LYS A 54 4.58 12.26 -3.82
N THR A 55 3.35 11.84 -3.49
CA THR A 55 3.13 10.83 -2.45
C THR A 55 3.74 9.48 -2.85
N ALA A 56 3.75 9.15 -4.14
CA ALA A 56 4.42 7.95 -4.65
C ALA A 56 5.94 8.04 -4.49
N GLU A 57 6.54 9.20 -4.74
CA GLU A 57 7.98 9.42 -4.52
C GLU A 57 8.34 9.32 -3.03
N VAL A 58 7.52 9.86 -2.14
CA VAL A 58 7.71 9.71 -0.69
C VAL A 58 7.64 8.24 -0.30
N ALA A 59 6.63 7.51 -0.79
CA ALA A 59 6.51 6.08 -0.53
C ALA A 59 7.77 5.32 -1.00
N ALA A 60 8.21 5.56 -2.23
CA ALA A 60 9.38 4.91 -2.83
C ALA A 60 10.68 5.16 -2.04
N ASN A 61 10.87 6.38 -1.54
CA ASN A 61 12.10 6.77 -0.86
C ASN A 61 12.15 6.32 0.61
N TYR A 62 11.02 6.33 1.31
CA TYR A 62 10.99 6.18 2.76
C TYR A 62 10.30 4.92 3.27
N VAL A 63 9.44 4.30 2.47
CA VAL A 63 8.77 3.05 2.88
C VAL A 63 9.66 1.86 2.50
N LYS A 64 9.76 0.91 3.43
CA LYS A 64 10.46 -0.37 3.27
C LYS A 64 9.58 -1.50 3.75
N LYS A 65 9.87 -2.73 3.33
CA LYS A 65 9.24 -3.96 3.87
C LYS A 65 9.22 -3.89 5.42
N GLY A 66 8.07 -4.18 6.01
CA GLY A 66 7.84 -4.15 7.46
C GLY A 66 7.58 -2.77 8.06
N GLY A 67 7.80 -1.69 7.30
CA GLY A 67 7.61 -0.30 7.76
C GLY A 67 6.17 -0.02 8.16
N LEU A 68 5.98 0.61 9.34
CA LEU A 68 4.67 1.02 9.82
C LEU A 68 4.25 2.34 9.16
N ILE A 69 3.12 2.32 8.46
CA ILE A 69 2.60 3.47 7.73
C ILE A 69 1.11 3.67 7.99
N GLY A 70 0.69 4.92 7.98
CA GLY A 70 -0.71 5.34 7.94
C GLY A 70 -1.07 5.80 6.53
N ILE A 71 -2.26 5.48 6.06
CA ILE A 71 -2.77 5.96 4.78
C ILE A 71 -4.17 6.53 4.91
N LYS A 72 -4.46 7.51 4.07
CA LYS A 72 -5.79 8.03 3.80
C LYS A 72 -6.03 8.02 2.29
N GLY A 73 -7.21 7.56 1.90
CA GLY A 73 -7.55 7.43 0.50
C GLY A 73 -8.99 7.04 0.26
N SER A 74 -9.22 6.41 -0.88
CA SER A 74 -10.53 5.92 -1.32
C SER A 74 -10.42 4.53 -1.95
N LEU A 75 -11.49 3.74 -1.87
CA LEU A 75 -11.55 2.44 -2.52
C LEU A 75 -11.88 2.60 -4.01
N LYS A 76 -11.11 1.96 -4.88
CA LYS A 76 -11.30 1.95 -6.33
C LYS A 76 -11.32 0.50 -6.83
N MET A 77 -12.20 0.20 -7.78
CA MET A 77 -12.11 -1.05 -8.54
C MET A 77 -11.21 -0.79 -9.75
N ASP A 78 -10.02 -1.38 -9.74
CA ASP A 78 -9.12 -1.35 -10.88
C ASP A 78 -9.53 -2.46 -11.85
N THR A 79 -9.94 -2.10 -13.07
CA THR A 79 -10.49 -3.02 -14.07
C THR A 79 -9.55 -3.09 -15.27
N TRP A 80 -9.20 -4.30 -15.70
CA TRP A 80 -8.35 -4.54 -16.86
C TRP A 80 -8.85 -5.74 -17.66
N ASN A 81 -8.51 -5.79 -18.95
CA ASN A 81 -8.77 -6.96 -19.77
C ASN A 81 -7.59 -7.93 -19.66
N ASP A 82 -7.88 -9.16 -19.28
CA ASP A 82 -6.89 -10.23 -19.22
C ASP A 82 -6.42 -10.56 -20.65
N LYS A 83 -5.12 -10.48 -20.90
CA LYS A 83 -4.55 -10.65 -22.25
C LYS A 83 -4.65 -12.08 -22.78
N ASN A 84 -4.78 -13.08 -21.91
CA ASN A 84 -4.83 -14.48 -22.31
C ASN A 84 -6.26 -14.94 -22.58
N THR A 85 -7.22 -14.44 -21.80
CA THR A 85 -8.63 -14.88 -21.84
C THR A 85 -9.57 -13.87 -22.49
N GLY A 86 -9.16 -12.61 -22.65
CA GLY A 86 -10.00 -11.52 -23.15
C GLY A 86 -11.09 -11.05 -22.18
N LEU A 87 -11.16 -11.63 -20.99
CA LEU A 87 -12.18 -11.32 -19.99
C LEU A 87 -11.82 -10.07 -19.19
N ALA A 88 -12.81 -9.24 -18.89
CA ALA A 88 -12.68 -8.14 -17.95
C ALA A 88 -12.48 -8.69 -16.53
N ARG A 89 -11.41 -8.27 -15.87
CA ARG A 89 -11.09 -8.54 -14.48
C ARG A 89 -11.15 -7.25 -13.69
N SER A 90 -11.56 -7.32 -12.43
CA SER A 90 -11.50 -6.20 -11.51
C SER A 90 -10.88 -6.63 -10.19
N LYS A 91 -10.16 -5.71 -9.55
CA LYS A 91 -9.62 -5.90 -8.20
C LYS A 91 -9.85 -4.65 -7.37
N PRO A 92 -10.18 -4.78 -6.07
CA PRO A 92 -10.22 -3.63 -5.18
C PRO A 92 -8.80 -3.13 -4.90
N VAL A 93 -8.59 -1.83 -5.05
CA VAL A 93 -7.35 -1.13 -4.66
C VAL A 93 -7.71 0.10 -3.86
N ILE A 94 -6.82 0.52 -2.97
CA ILE A 94 -6.95 1.79 -2.26
C ILE A 94 -6.11 2.82 -3.01
N LEU A 95 -6.77 3.82 -3.57
CA LEU A 95 -6.11 5.01 -4.11
C LEU A 95 -5.73 5.90 -2.93
N VAL A 96 -4.43 6.08 -2.72
CA VAL A 96 -3.89 6.81 -1.57
C VAL A 96 -3.70 8.29 -1.92
N ASP A 97 -4.31 9.15 -1.12
CA ASP A 97 -4.19 10.60 -1.22
C ASP A 97 -3.09 11.13 -0.29
N GLN A 98 -2.98 10.56 0.91
CA GLN A 98 -2.00 10.93 1.93
C GLN A 98 -1.37 9.69 2.58
N LEU A 99 -0.07 9.79 2.84
CA LEU A 99 0.75 8.76 3.49
C LEU A 99 1.51 9.38 4.67
N ASP A 100 1.39 8.75 5.82
CA ASP A 100 2.09 9.11 7.05
C ASP A 100 3.08 8.00 7.41
N LEU A 101 4.34 8.38 7.66
CA LEU A 101 5.38 7.47 8.12
C LEU A 101 5.32 7.38 9.64
N LEU A 102 5.00 6.20 10.18
CA LEU A 102 4.74 6.01 11.61
C LEU A 102 5.83 5.21 12.34
N GLY A 103 6.75 4.56 11.61
CA GLY A 103 7.87 3.82 12.19
C GLY A 103 9.06 4.71 12.57
N SER A 104 9.75 4.38 13.67
CA SER A 104 11.02 5.03 14.03
C SER A 104 12.23 4.23 13.52
N LYS A 105 13.42 4.86 13.46
CA LYS A 105 14.70 4.18 13.13
C LYS A 105 14.97 2.91 13.95
N ARG A 106 14.45 2.82 15.19
CA ARG A 106 14.60 1.64 16.05
C ARG A 106 13.71 0.46 15.61
N ASP A 107 12.54 0.73 15.04
CA ASP A 107 11.66 -0.35 14.53
C ASP A 107 12.24 -1.01 13.27
N SER A 108 13.03 -0.27 12.49
CA SER A 108 13.77 -0.83 11.35
C SER A 108 14.93 -1.74 11.77
N GLU A 109 15.64 -1.44 12.86
CA GLU A 109 16.70 -2.29 13.40
C GLU A 109 16.15 -3.61 13.96
N ALA A 110 15.06 -3.54 14.74
CA ALA A 110 14.42 -4.72 15.34
C ALA A 110 13.80 -5.69 14.32
N TYR A 111 13.45 -5.23 13.11
CA TYR A 111 13.00 -6.11 12.02
C TYR A 111 14.18 -6.76 11.30
N SER A 112 15.29 -6.02 11.12
CA SER A 112 16.51 -6.58 10.54
C SER A 112 17.08 -7.71 11.39
N GLU A 113 17.03 -7.64 12.72
CA GLU A 113 17.49 -8.72 13.63
C GLU A 113 16.58 -9.96 13.65
N ARG A 114 15.34 -9.88 13.15
CA ARG A 114 14.41 -11.02 13.11
C ARG A 114 14.47 -11.82 11.81
N GLU A 115 15.14 -11.30 10.77
CA GLU A 115 15.35 -12.00 9.50
C GLU A 115 16.75 -12.66 9.41
N PHE A 116 17.49 -12.72 10.53
CA PHE A 116 18.74 -13.50 10.70
C PHE A 116 18.56 -14.64 11.71
#